data_AF-A0A9D6IVQ3-F1
#
_entry.id   AF-A0A9D6IVQ3-F1
#
_cell.length_a   1.000
_cell.length_b   1.000
_cell.length_c   1.000
_cell.angle_alpha   90.00
_cell.angle_beta   90.00
_cell.angle_gamma   90.00
#
_symmetry.space_group_name_H-M   'P 1'
#
loop_
_entity.id
_entity.type
_entity.pdbx_description
1 polymer ?
#
loop_
_entity_poly.entity_id
_entity_poly.type
_entity_poly.pdbx_seq_one_letter_code
_entity_poly.pdbx_strand_id
1 'polypeptide(L)'
;MTPYVASAVEREIALVRSAPHGARNAALHRAAYALGGLPLDVQEVESALVGAAIEAGLPEREARAVVRRSLRRGAEHPREIPTTAAHGPVRAPAARPAIPPPSYPPHDELLDMVRNSLPVTSDPEAVAWLASRGLDPEAVEVWHLARALAPEGPLPSWARCGSRDWRESGHRLLLPLFDARGSLRSVKARAVCAEAERKELAPTGYSTGGLIFACIMGRRLLAGDVPEWWTPQILVVEGAPDWLTWGARQSDAREDGPAVLGVGAGSWTPAIATRIPDGSTVYLRGHSDAAGARYLDAIEATLAGRCRIFRRRA
;
A
#
# COMPACT_ATOMS: atom_id res chain seq x y z
N MET A 1 -24.04 16.61 16.81
CA MET A 1 -23.25 15.72 15.92
C MET A 1 -24.15 15.33 14.75
N THR A 2 -23.70 15.43 13.49
CA THR A 2 -24.50 14.96 12.34
C THR A 2 -24.46 13.43 12.24
N PRO A 3 -25.44 12.76 11.60
CA PRO A 3 -25.41 11.30 11.41
C PRO A 3 -24.13 10.82 10.69
N TYR A 4 -23.61 11.62 9.76
CA TYR A 4 -22.34 11.35 9.08
C TYR A 4 -21.15 11.35 10.05
N VAL A 5 -21.06 12.35 10.92
CA VAL A 5 -19.96 12.47 11.89
C VAL A 5 -20.03 11.35 12.95
N ALA A 6 -21.24 10.99 13.40
CA ALA A 6 -21.42 9.86 14.33
C ALA A 6 -20.98 8.52 13.70
N SER A 7 -21.44 8.22 12.48
CA SER A 7 -21.03 7.00 11.76
C SER A 7 -19.54 6.96 11.43
N ALA A 8 -18.92 8.12 11.18
CA ALA A 8 -17.47 8.20 10.98
C ALA A 8 -16.72 7.85 12.28
N VAL A 9 -17.12 8.42 13.42
CA VAL A 9 -16.54 8.11 14.74
C VAL A 9 -16.68 6.63 15.07
N GLU A 10 -17.88 6.06 14.94
CA GLU A 10 -18.13 4.64 15.21
C GLU A 10 -17.27 3.72 14.34
N ARG A 11 -17.18 4.02 13.03
CA ARG A 11 -16.37 3.24 12.09
C ARG A 11 -14.89 3.30 12.46
N GLU A 12 -14.34 4.48 12.71
CA GLU A 12 -12.92 4.62 13.04
C GLU A 12 -12.57 3.92 14.36
N ILE A 13 -13.44 4.02 15.37
CA ILE A 13 -13.30 3.29 16.65
C ILE A 13 -13.33 1.77 16.42
N ALA A 14 -14.28 1.29 15.61
CA ALA A 14 -14.38 -0.14 15.29
C ALA A 14 -13.12 -0.65 14.57
N LEU A 15 -12.55 0.13 13.64
CA LEU A 15 -11.32 -0.21 12.93
C LEU A 15 -10.10 -0.32 13.87
N VAL A 16 -10.02 0.54 14.90
CA VAL A 16 -8.97 0.44 15.93
C VAL A 16 -9.15 -0.82 16.76
N ARG A 17 -10.38 -1.10 17.24
CA ARG A 17 -10.70 -2.29 18.05
C ARG A 17 -10.39 -3.59 17.33
N SER A 18 -10.74 -3.68 16.06
CA SER A 18 -10.54 -4.90 15.25
C SER A 18 -9.13 -5.00 14.67
N ALA A 19 -8.22 -4.07 14.98
CA ALA A 19 -6.90 -4.05 14.37
C ALA A 19 -6.07 -5.26 14.82
N PRO A 20 -5.55 -6.07 13.88
CA PRO A 20 -4.73 -7.23 14.22
C PRO A 20 -3.42 -6.80 14.89
N HIS A 21 -2.84 -7.70 15.69
CA HIS A 21 -1.53 -7.49 16.34
C HIS A 21 -0.49 -7.03 15.31
N GLY A 22 0.24 -5.96 15.61
CA GLY A 22 1.20 -5.33 14.68
C GLY A 22 0.61 -4.26 13.73
N ALA A 23 -0.71 -4.10 13.65
CA ALA A 23 -1.36 -3.01 12.88
C ALA A 23 -2.10 -1.98 13.75
N ARG A 24 -2.17 -2.21 15.06
CA ARG A 24 -2.97 -1.43 16.03
C ARG A 24 -2.55 0.02 16.13
N ASN A 25 -1.25 0.29 16.26
CA ASN A 25 -0.74 1.66 16.37
C ASN A 25 -1.00 2.46 15.07
N ALA A 26 -0.79 1.83 13.91
CA ALA A 26 -1.11 2.43 12.62
C ALA A 26 -2.62 2.69 12.44
N ALA A 27 -3.49 1.78 12.89
CA ALA A 27 -4.94 1.98 12.88
C ALA A 27 -5.35 3.14 13.79
N LEU A 28 -4.78 3.19 15.00
CA LEU A 28 -5.00 4.27 15.97
C LEU A 28 -4.59 5.64 15.43
N HIS A 29 -3.41 5.72 14.81
CA HIS A 29 -2.93 6.96 14.18
C HIS A 29 -3.89 7.44 13.08
N ARG A 30 -4.34 6.54 12.19
CA ARG A 30 -5.28 6.89 11.11
C ARG A 30 -6.62 7.38 11.65
N ALA A 31 -7.18 6.66 12.62
CA ALA A 31 -8.44 7.03 13.25
C ALA A 31 -8.33 8.40 13.95
N ALA A 32 -7.28 8.61 14.75
CA ALA A 32 -7.04 9.86 15.45
C ALA A 32 -6.80 11.04 14.49
N TYR A 33 -6.00 10.85 13.44
CA TYR A 33 -5.79 11.89 12.43
C TYR A 33 -7.10 12.22 11.70
N ALA A 34 -7.86 11.19 11.34
CA ALA A 34 -9.10 11.36 10.61
C ALA A 34 -10.18 12.10 11.41
N LEU A 35 -10.35 11.74 12.68
CA LEU A 35 -11.32 12.38 13.55
C LEU A 35 -10.87 13.79 13.97
N GLY A 36 -9.57 14.06 14.01
CA GLY A 36 -9.03 15.39 14.31
C GLY A 36 -9.42 16.46 13.29
N GLY A 37 -9.68 16.07 12.04
CA GLY A 37 -10.16 16.99 11.00
C GLY A 37 -11.66 17.30 11.08
N LEU A 38 -12.42 16.71 12.00
CA LEU A 38 -13.86 16.93 12.14
C LEU A 38 -14.17 17.86 13.32
N PRO A 39 -15.29 18.62 13.30
CA PRO A 39 -15.74 19.45 14.42
C PRO A 39 -16.32 18.59 15.54
N LEU A 40 -15.45 17.88 16.25
CA LEU A 40 -15.74 16.95 17.33
C LEU A 40 -15.17 17.46 18.67
N ASP A 41 -15.71 16.97 19.78
CA ASP A 41 -15.07 17.13 21.07
C ASP A 41 -13.79 16.28 21.12
N VAL A 42 -12.65 16.94 21.12
CA VAL A 42 -11.32 16.32 21.14
C VAL A 42 -11.13 15.42 22.36
N GLN A 43 -11.69 15.77 23.51
CA GLN A 43 -11.53 15.00 24.74
C GLN A 43 -12.37 13.72 24.71
N GLU A 44 -13.57 13.78 24.14
CA GLU A 44 -14.44 12.62 23.95
C GLU A 44 -13.82 11.63 22.94
N VAL A 45 -13.32 12.14 21.82
CA VAL A 45 -12.65 11.33 20.79
C VAL A 45 -11.33 10.74 21.29
N GLU A 46 -10.53 11.53 22.02
CA GLU A 46 -9.29 11.02 22.62
C GLU A 46 -9.59 9.84 23.55
N SER A 47 -10.58 9.99 24.43
CA SER A 47 -10.95 8.95 25.40
C SER A 47 -11.46 7.69 24.70
N ALA A 48 -12.29 7.83 23.66
CA ALA A 48 -12.84 6.71 22.92
C ALA A 48 -11.77 5.94 22.12
N LEU A 49 -10.84 6.65 21.45
CA LEU A 49 -9.75 6.04 20.71
C LEU A 49 -8.72 5.37 21.61
N VAL A 50 -8.40 5.97 22.76
CA VAL A 50 -7.52 5.36 23.75
C VAL A 50 -8.15 4.11 24.34
N GLY A 51 -9.45 4.14 24.66
CA GLY A 51 -10.20 2.94 25.09
C GLY A 51 -10.14 1.82 24.05
N ALA A 52 -10.44 2.13 22.79
CA ALA A 52 -10.36 1.18 21.68
C ALA A 52 -8.94 0.61 21.47
N ALA A 53 -7.91 1.43 21.64
CA ALA A 53 -6.52 1.02 21.53
C ALA A 53 -6.11 0.05 22.66
N ILE A 54 -6.54 0.33 23.89
CA ILE A 54 -6.27 -0.53 25.06
C ILE A 54 -7.00 -1.86 24.91
N GLU A 55 -8.27 -1.86 24.49
CA GLU A 55 -9.03 -3.07 24.18
C GLU A 55 -8.34 -3.89 23.08
N ALA A 56 -7.81 -3.20 22.06
CA ALA A 56 -6.99 -3.83 21.04
C ALA A 56 -5.64 -4.31 21.58
N GLY A 57 -5.20 -3.94 22.79
CA GLY A 57 -3.96 -4.41 23.42
C GLY A 57 -2.75 -3.52 23.18
N LEU A 58 -2.93 -2.21 22.95
CA LEU A 58 -1.86 -1.22 22.98
C LEU A 58 -1.63 -0.69 24.41
N PRO A 59 -0.37 -0.37 24.79
CA PRO A 59 -0.09 0.31 26.05
C PRO A 59 -0.76 1.69 26.10
N GLU A 60 -1.47 2.00 27.18
CA GLU A 60 -2.23 3.25 27.33
C GLU A 60 -1.37 4.50 27.10
N ARG A 61 -0.16 4.53 27.65
CA ARG A 61 0.74 5.68 27.52
C ARG A 61 1.13 5.96 26.07
N GLU A 62 1.40 4.91 25.30
CA GLU A 62 1.74 5.00 23.86
C GLU A 62 0.50 5.41 23.05
N ALA A 63 -0.65 4.80 23.34
CA ALA A 63 -1.92 5.12 22.69
C ALA A 63 -2.29 6.60 22.88
N ARG A 64 -2.20 7.14 24.10
CA ARG A 64 -2.46 8.56 24.39
C ARG A 64 -1.53 9.50 23.63
N ALA A 65 -0.24 9.18 23.57
CA ALA A 65 0.74 9.99 22.87
C ALA A 65 0.44 10.05 21.35
N VAL A 66 0.12 8.91 20.76
CA VAL A 66 -0.25 8.80 19.33
C VAL A 66 -1.53 9.57 19.05
N VAL A 67 -2.58 9.33 19.85
CA VAL A 67 -3.89 9.97 19.65
C VAL A 67 -3.80 11.48 19.73
N ARG A 68 -3.12 12.05 20.75
CA ARG A 68 -2.96 13.50 20.89
C ARG A 68 -2.22 14.13 19.72
N ARG A 69 -1.10 13.52 19.32
CA ARG A 69 -0.30 14.01 18.19
C ARG A 69 -1.12 14.00 16.90
N SER A 70 -1.82 12.89 16.64
CA SER A 70 -2.58 12.70 15.41
C SER A 70 -3.84 13.55 15.36
N LEU A 71 -4.58 13.69 16.47
CA LEU A 71 -5.74 14.60 16.55
C LEU A 71 -5.32 16.05 16.28
N ARG A 72 -4.22 16.51 16.89
CA ARG A 72 -3.69 17.86 16.64
C ARG A 72 -3.34 18.06 15.17
N ARG A 73 -2.63 17.11 14.55
CA ARG A 73 -2.28 17.17 13.12
C ARG A 73 -3.50 17.12 12.20
N GLY A 74 -4.53 16.36 12.58
CA GLY A 74 -5.81 16.34 11.88
C GLY A 74 -6.54 17.68 11.97
N ALA A 75 -6.50 18.34 13.14
CA ALA A 75 -7.10 19.66 13.34
C ALA A 75 -6.39 20.78 12.56
N GLU A 76 -5.09 20.61 12.28
CA GLU A 76 -4.32 21.46 11.36
C GLU A 76 -4.79 21.32 9.89
N HIS A 77 -5.58 20.29 9.56
CA HIS A 77 -6.18 20.03 8.25
C HIS A 77 -7.69 19.79 8.34
N PRO A 78 -8.50 20.82 8.65
CA PRO A 78 -9.95 20.68 8.83
C PRO A 78 -10.62 20.12 7.58
N ARG A 79 -11.50 19.14 7.76
CA ARG A 79 -12.30 18.52 6.71
C ARG A 79 -13.64 19.23 6.59
N GLU A 80 -14.04 19.52 5.36
CA GLU A 80 -15.40 19.97 5.09
C GLU A 80 -16.36 18.77 5.20
N ILE A 81 -17.40 18.90 6.04
CA ILE A 81 -18.45 17.88 6.16
C ILE A 81 -19.39 18.01 4.95
N PRO A 82 -19.51 16.98 4.10
CA PRO A 82 -20.39 17.07 2.94
C PRO A 82 -21.85 17.15 3.35
N THR A 83 -22.58 18.05 2.70
CA THR A 83 -24.04 18.06 2.71
C THR A 83 -24.50 17.26 1.48
N THR A 84 -24.57 15.94 1.62
CA THR A 84 -25.20 14.92 0.74
C THR A 84 -25.15 15.11 -0.79
N ALA A 85 -24.46 14.22 -1.51
CA ALA A 85 -24.85 13.71 -2.84
C ALA A 85 -24.13 12.38 -3.16
N ALA A 86 -24.78 11.48 -3.91
CA ALA A 86 -24.33 10.11 -4.21
C ALA A 86 -23.84 9.96 -5.66
N HIS A 87 -22.77 9.19 -5.91
CA HIS A 87 -22.29 8.86 -7.27
C HIS A 87 -22.76 7.47 -7.76
N GLY A 88 -23.16 7.41 -9.04
CA GLY A 88 -23.74 6.24 -9.71
C GLY A 88 -22.72 5.28 -10.37
N PRO A 89 -23.17 4.09 -10.86
CA PRO A 89 -22.29 3.00 -11.26
C PRO A 89 -21.76 3.11 -12.71
N VAL A 90 -20.52 2.66 -12.93
CA VAL A 90 -19.87 2.56 -14.26
C VAL A 90 -19.89 1.11 -14.77
N ARG A 91 -20.14 0.93 -16.08
CA ARG A 91 -20.38 -0.37 -16.76
C ARG A 91 -19.10 -0.93 -17.41
N ALA A 92 -18.89 -2.25 -17.34
CA ALA A 92 -17.68 -2.95 -17.80
C ALA A 92 -17.74 -3.48 -19.27
N PRO A 93 -16.61 -3.59 -20.01
CA PRO A 93 -16.56 -4.16 -21.36
C PRO A 93 -16.27 -5.69 -21.41
N ALA A 94 -16.55 -6.32 -22.56
CA ALA A 94 -16.63 -7.78 -22.79
C ALA A 94 -15.27 -8.52 -23.05
N ALA A 95 -15.25 -9.84 -22.81
CA ALA A 95 -14.04 -10.67 -22.64
C ALA A 95 -13.50 -11.39 -23.90
N ARG A 96 -12.17 -11.56 -23.97
CA ARG A 96 -11.40 -12.41 -24.91
C ARG A 96 -11.12 -13.81 -24.29
N PRO A 97 -10.72 -14.85 -25.06
CA PRO A 97 -10.56 -16.21 -24.55
C PRO A 97 -9.43 -16.33 -23.52
N ALA A 98 -9.69 -17.11 -22.46
CA ALA A 98 -8.88 -17.16 -21.24
C ALA A 98 -7.65 -18.05 -21.38
N ILE A 99 -6.46 -17.46 -21.28
CA ILE A 99 -5.24 -18.16 -20.86
C ILE A 99 -5.52 -18.72 -19.44
N PRO A 100 -5.12 -19.96 -19.10
CA PRO A 100 -5.29 -20.48 -17.75
C PRO A 100 -4.71 -19.48 -16.74
N PRO A 101 -5.45 -19.14 -15.68
CA PRO A 101 -5.04 -18.09 -14.78
C PRO A 101 -3.68 -18.42 -14.15
N PRO A 102 -2.80 -17.42 -13.98
CA PRO A 102 -1.55 -17.62 -13.27
C PRO A 102 -1.79 -18.23 -11.88
N SER A 103 -0.96 -19.20 -11.51
CA SER A 103 -0.97 -19.78 -10.16
C SER A 103 -0.19 -18.86 -9.21
N TYR A 104 -0.82 -18.48 -8.09
CA TYR A 104 -0.24 -17.69 -7.02
C TYR A 104 -0.06 -18.54 -5.76
N PRO A 105 0.78 -18.12 -4.78
CA PRO A 105 0.93 -18.85 -3.53
C PRO A 105 -0.42 -19.11 -2.84
N PRO A 106 -0.53 -20.19 -2.03
CA PRO A 106 -1.71 -20.43 -1.21
C PRO A 106 -2.02 -19.19 -0.37
N HIS A 107 -3.27 -18.73 -0.46
CA HIS A 107 -3.65 -17.42 0.05
C HIS A 107 -3.57 -17.34 1.58
N ASP A 108 -3.91 -18.43 2.26
CA ASP A 108 -3.74 -18.62 3.70
C ASP A 108 -2.28 -18.52 4.13
N GLU A 109 -1.38 -19.28 3.48
CA GLU A 109 0.06 -19.21 3.76
C GLU A 109 0.64 -17.80 3.55
N LEU A 110 0.22 -17.12 2.48
CA LEU A 110 0.63 -15.74 2.19
C LEU A 110 0.14 -14.78 3.28
N LEU A 111 -1.14 -14.89 3.67
CA LEU A 111 -1.71 -14.04 4.71
C LEU A 111 -1.04 -14.28 6.06
N ASP A 112 -0.75 -15.53 6.40
CA ASP A 112 -0.06 -15.86 7.65
C ASP A 112 1.38 -15.34 7.65
N MET A 113 2.11 -15.46 6.54
CA MET A 113 3.44 -14.87 6.44
C MET A 113 3.41 -13.34 6.59
N VAL A 114 2.46 -12.66 5.93
CA VAL A 114 2.32 -11.20 6.06
C VAL A 114 1.87 -10.81 7.47
N ARG A 115 0.97 -11.56 8.10
CA ARG A 115 0.54 -11.32 9.48
C ARG A 115 1.69 -11.46 10.48
N ASN A 116 2.57 -12.44 10.28
CA ASN A 116 3.70 -12.72 11.16
C ASN A 116 4.94 -11.85 10.87
N SER A 117 4.93 -11.10 9.76
CA SER A 117 6.00 -10.15 9.46
C SER A 117 5.97 -8.92 10.37
N LEU A 118 7.11 -8.25 10.52
CA LEU A 118 7.32 -7.15 11.44
C LEU A 118 7.26 -5.79 10.71
N PRO A 119 7.06 -4.68 11.43
CA PRO A 119 7.37 -3.36 10.90
C PRO A 119 8.83 -3.30 10.40
N VAL A 120 9.10 -2.64 9.29
CA VAL A 120 10.46 -2.47 8.75
C VAL A 120 11.39 -1.78 9.75
N THR A 121 10.85 -0.90 10.58
CA THR A 121 11.58 -0.20 11.64
C THR A 121 12.08 -1.13 12.76
N SER A 122 11.56 -2.36 12.84
CA SER A 122 11.97 -3.36 13.82
C SER A 122 13.13 -4.24 13.35
N ASP A 123 13.55 -4.11 12.08
CA ASP A 123 14.65 -4.87 11.50
C ASP A 123 15.84 -3.93 11.21
N PRO A 124 16.95 -4.04 11.97
CA PRO A 124 18.10 -3.14 11.82
C PRO A 124 18.75 -3.19 10.43
N GLU A 125 18.76 -4.35 9.77
CA GLU A 125 19.34 -4.51 8.44
C GLU A 125 18.46 -3.84 7.38
N ALA A 126 17.14 -3.99 7.49
CA ALA A 126 16.18 -3.30 6.64
C ALA A 126 16.26 -1.78 6.80
N VAL A 127 16.36 -1.28 8.04
CA VAL A 127 16.53 0.15 8.35
C VAL A 127 17.81 0.68 7.72
N ALA A 128 18.94 0.00 7.94
CA ALA A 128 20.23 0.41 7.38
C ALA A 128 20.19 0.46 5.85
N TRP A 129 19.57 -0.54 5.22
CA TRP A 129 19.41 -0.58 3.76
C TRP A 129 18.53 0.56 3.25
N LEU A 130 17.37 0.82 3.87
CA LEU A 130 16.50 1.94 3.50
C LEU A 130 17.23 3.29 3.63
N ALA A 131 17.94 3.50 4.74
CA ALA A 131 18.72 4.71 4.96
C ALA A 131 19.83 4.89 3.91
N SER A 132 20.51 3.81 3.51
CA SER A 132 21.52 3.84 2.44
C SER A 132 20.96 4.28 1.08
N ARG A 133 19.65 4.17 0.91
CA ARG A 133 18.90 4.59 -0.29
C ARG A 133 18.26 5.96 -0.13
N GLY A 134 18.49 6.65 0.99
CA GLY A 134 17.86 7.92 1.32
C GLY A 134 16.35 7.80 1.50
N LEU A 135 15.87 6.64 1.99
CA LEU A 135 14.46 6.39 2.29
C LEU A 135 14.28 6.40 3.81
N ASP A 136 13.25 7.11 4.25
CA ASP A 136 12.81 7.10 5.64
C ASP A 136 12.04 5.80 5.94
N PRO A 137 12.53 4.93 6.85
CA PRO A 137 11.82 3.72 7.25
C PRO A 137 10.42 3.99 7.83
N GLU A 138 10.22 5.12 8.51
CA GLU A 138 8.89 5.47 9.04
C GLU A 138 7.91 5.78 7.89
N ALA A 139 8.36 6.46 6.84
CA ALA A 139 7.54 6.70 5.67
C ALA A 139 7.14 5.40 4.95
N VAL A 140 8.04 4.41 4.89
CA VAL A 140 7.75 3.06 4.35
C VAL A 140 6.62 2.39 5.13
N GLU A 141 6.60 2.52 6.46
CA GLU A 141 5.52 2.02 7.33
C GLU A 141 4.21 2.81 7.14
N VAL A 142 4.28 4.14 7.17
CA VAL A 142 3.11 5.03 7.00
C VAL A 142 2.36 4.69 5.72
N TRP A 143 3.10 4.45 4.63
CA TRP A 143 2.54 4.17 3.32
C TRP A 143 2.27 2.68 3.06
N HIS A 144 2.55 1.79 4.02
CA HIS A 144 2.37 0.33 3.94
C HIS A 144 3.08 -0.28 2.72
N LEU A 145 4.32 0.17 2.44
CA LEU A 145 5.04 -0.22 1.22
C LEU A 145 5.85 -1.51 1.40
N ALA A 146 6.28 -1.82 2.61
CA ALA A 146 7.01 -3.04 2.89
C ALA A 146 6.79 -3.51 4.32
N ARG A 147 7.18 -4.75 4.60
CA ARG A 147 7.30 -5.30 5.96
C ARG A 147 8.63 -6.01 6.10
N ALA A 148 9.15 -6.14 7.32
CA ALA A 148 10.33 -6.95 7.58
C ALA A 148 9.95 -8.41 7.78
N LEU A 149 10.66 -9.32 7.12
CA LEU A 149 10.56 -10.75 7.35
C LEU A 149 10.96 -11.05 8.79
N ALA A 150 10.11 -11.80 9.51
CA ALA A 150 10.42 -12.18 10.88
C ALA A 150 11.75 -12.98 10.92
N PRO A 151 12.62 -12.73 11.92
CA PRO A 151 13.91 -13.43 12.02
C PRO A 151 13.72 -14.92 12.31
N GLU A 152 12.62 -15.31 12.93
CA GLU A 152 12.32 -16.66 13.39
C GLU A 152 10.91 -17.11 12.98
N GLY A 153 10.63 -18.40 13.16
CA GLY A 153 9.33 -19.01 12.84
C GLY A 153 9.33 -19.79 11.51
N PRO A 154 8.22 -20.49 11.22
CA PRO A 154 8.08 -21.25 9.99
C PRO A 154 8.01 -20.32 8.78
N LEU A 155 8.69 -20.69 7.70
CA LEU A 155 8.49 -20.07 6.39
C LEU A 155 7.77 -21.04 5.45
N PRO A 156 6.88 -20.53 4.59
CA PRO A 156 6.27 -21.33 3.53
C PRO A 156 7.32 -21.96 2.62
N SER A 157 7.00 -23.12 2.05
CA SER A 157 7.95 -23.89 1.21
C SER A 157 8.40 -23.15 -0.05
N TRP A 158 7.64 -22.15 -0.50
CA TRP A 158 7.96 -21.30 -1.65
C TRP A 158 8.86 -20.11 -1.31
N ALA A 159 9.07 -19.79 -0.03
CA ALA A 159 9.93 -18.69 0.42
C ALA A 159 11.42 -19.09 0.37
N ARG A 160 11.90 -19.45 -0.82
CA ARG A 160 13.23 -20.05 -1.05
C ARG A 160 14.06 -19.32 -2.12
N CYS A 161 15.37 -19.52 -2.00
CA CYS A 161 16.42 -19.14 -2.94
C CYS A 161 17.33 -20.35 -3.18
N GLY A 162 16.92 -21.26 -4.07
CA GLY A 162 17.61 -22.54 -4.26
C GLY A 162 17.51 -23.42 -3.01
N SER A 163 18.64 -23.84 -2.46
CA SER A 163 18.68 -24.63 -1.21
C SER A 163 18.40 -23.79 0.03
N ARG A 164 18.63 -22.47 -0.02
CA ARG A 164 18.42 -21.55 1.11
C ARG A 164 16.99 -21.05 1.19
N ASP A 165 16.54 -20.66 2.38
CA ASP A 165 15.34 -19.86 2.54
C ASP A 165 15.63 -18.36 2.31
N TRP A 166 14.58 -17.53 2.34
CA TRP A 166 14.72 -16.08 2.17
C TRP A 166 15.55 -15.40 3.28
N ARG A 167 15.50 -15.89 4.53
CA ARG A 167 16.31 -15.34 5.63
C ARG A 167 17.79 -15.64 5.40
N GLU A 168 18.11 -16.90 5.10
CA GLU A 168 19.47 -17.38 4.85
C GLU A 168 20.13 -16.73 3.62
N SER A 169 19.31 -16.21 2.70
CA SER A 169 19.77 -15.50 1.50
C SER A 169 19.75 -13.96 1.66
N GLY A 170 19.45 -13.45 2.85
CA GLY A 170 19.49 -12.01 3.14
C GLY A 170 18.30 -11.21 2.64
N HIS A 171 17.20 -11.88 2.27
CA HIS A 171 15.95 -11.25 1.84
C HIS A 171 15.09 -10.88 3.05
N ARG A 172 15.29 -9.67 3.54
CA ARG A 172 14.64 -9.16 4.76
C ARG A 172 13.38 -8.35 4.49
N LEU A 173 13.23 -7.73 3.32
CA LEU A 173 12.07 -6.90 3.02
C LEU A 173 11.02 -7.68 2.22
N LEU A 174 9.77 -7.64 2.68
CA LEU A 174 8.59 -8.18 2.00
C LEU A 174 7.82 -7.06 1.30
N LEU A 175 7.70 -7.17 -0.02
CA LEU A 175 7.07 -6.18 -0.89
C LEU A 175 5.75 -6.75 -1.43
N PRO A 176 4.58 -6.31 -0.95
CA PRO A 176 3.30 -6.91 -1.28
C PRO A 176 2.88 -6.63 -2.74
N LEU A 177 2.25 -7.62 -3.37
CA LEU A 177 1.77 -7.56 -4.75
C LEU A 177 0.24 -7.76 -4.82
N PHE A 178 -0.42 -6.88 -5.57
CA PHE A 178 -1.87 -6.76 -5.61
C PHE A 178 -2.43 -7.03 -7.01
N ASP A 179 -3.60 -7.69 -7.08
CA ASP A 179 -4.35 -7.87 -8.32
C ASP A 179 -5.19 -6.64 -8.68
N ALA A 180 -5.92 -6.70 -9.81
CA ALA A 180 -6.78 -5.61 -10.28
C ALA A 180 -7.98 -5.27 -9.38
N ARG A 181 -8.21 -6.04 -8.30
CA ARG A 181 -9.22 -5.75 -7.28
C ARG A 181 -8.59 -5.12 -6.02
N GLY A 182 -7.29 -4.84 -6.04
CA GLY A 182 -6.54 -4.39 -4.86
C GLY A 182 -6.32 -5.48 -3.83
N SER A 183 -6.56 -6.75 -4.18
CA SER A 183 -6.38 -7.88 -3.26
C SER A 183 -4.92 -8.33 -3.26
N LEU A 184 -4.37 -8.58 -2.07
CA LEU A 184 -3.05 -9.19 -1.93
C LEU A 184 -3.08 -10.60 -2.54
N ARG A 185 -2.16 -10.89 -3.46
CA ARG A 185 -2.06 -12.21 -4.12
C ARG A 185 -0.67 -12.81 -4.10
N SER A 186 0.35 -11.99 -3.91
CA SER A 186 1.72 -12.46 -3.80
C SER A 186 2.56 -11.42 -3.05
N VAL A 187 3.85 -11.68 -2.99
CA VAL A 187 4.87 -10.84 -2.36
C VAL A 187 6.16 -11.01 -3.15
N LYS A 188 7.05 -10.02 -3.12
CA LYS A 188 8.46 -10.24 -3.45
C LYS A 188 9.31 -10.05 -2.21
N ALA A 189 10.29 -10.92 -2.04
CA ALA A 189 11.33 -10.73 -1.04
C ALA A 189 12.47 -9.91 -1.66
N ARG A 190 12.96 -8.91 -0.94
CA ARG A 190 14.04 -8.03 -1.36
C ARG A 190 15.23 -8.22 -0.44
N ALA A 191 16.39 -8.48 -1.05
CA ALA A 191 17.66 -8.54 -0.36
C ALA A 191 18.08 -7.16 0.14
N VAL A 192 18.55 -7.13 1.38
CA VAL A 192 19.10 -5.93 2.02
C VAL A 192 20.62 -6.01 2.20
N CYS A 193 21.21 -7.20 2.04
CA CYS A 193 22.65 -7.39 1.97
C CYS A 193 23.19 -7.16 0.55
N ALA A 194 24.42 -6.66 0.44
CA ALA A 194 25.04 -6.34 -0.84
C ALA A 194 25.51 -7.61 -1.58
N GLU A 195 25.75 -8.68 -0.84
CA GLU A 195 26.29 -9.96 -1.29
C GLU A 195 25.22 -10.89 -1.89
N ALA A 196 23.94 -10.50 -1.85
CA ALA A 196 22.87 -11.30 -2.41
C ALA A 196 22.99 -11.44 -3.93
N GLU A 197 23.09 -12.68 -4.40
CA GLU A 197 23.15 -13.04 -5.82
C GLU A 197 21.94 -12.52 -6.61
N ARG A 198 20.77 -12.51 -5.98
CA ARG A 198 19.52 -11.99 -6.53
C ARG A 198 19.00 -10.92 -5.60
N LYS A 199 18.72 -9.73 -6.15
CA LYS A 199 18.21 -8.60 -5.36
C LYS A 199 16.76 -8.79 -4.95
N GLU A 200 15.97 -9.46 -5.78
CA GLU A 200 14.54 -9.71 -5.55
C GLU A 200 14.17 -11.14 -5.92
N LEU A 201 13.30 -11.74 -5.11
CA LEU A 201 12.75 -13.07 -5.31
C LEU A 201 11.24 -13.04 -5.27
N ALA A 202 10.62 -13.74 -6.22
CA ALA A 202 9.22 -14.13 -6.13
C ALA A 202 9.11 -15.50 -5.42
N PRO A 203 7.95 -15.86 -4.87
CA PRO A 203 7.64 -17.19 -4.38
C PRO A 203 8.00 -18.26 -5.43
N THR A 204 8.84 -19.21 -5.03
CA THR A 204 9.30 -20.27 -5.93
C THR A 204 8.12 -21.11 -6.40
N GLY A 205 8.02 -21.33 -7.72
CA GLY A 205 6.94 -22.11 -8.33
C GLY A 205 5.65 -21.34 -8.60
N TYR A 206 5.59 -20.03 -8.29
CA TYR A 206 4.41 -19.21 -8.52
C TYR A 206 4.68 -18.02 -9.44
N SER A 207 3.61 -17.56 -10.09
CA SER A 207 3.65 -16.40 -10.97
C SER A 207 3.49 -15.10 -10.19
N THR A 208 4.02 -14.00 -10.74
CA THR A 208 3.68 -12.62 -10.34
C THR A 208 3.04 -11.84 -11.48
N GLY A 209 2.72 -12.49 -12.60
CA GLY A 209 2.06 -11.87 -13.74
C GLY A 209 0.67 -11.38 -13.36
N GLY A 210 0.26 -10.22 -13.86
CA GLY A 210 -1.00 -9.57 -13.52
C GLY A 210 -1.05 -8.94 -12.13
N LEU A 211 0.07 -8.91 -11.40
CA LEU A 211 0.17 -8.27 -10.09
C LEU A 211 1.08 -7.04 -10.14
N ILE A 212 0.72 -6.00 -9.39
CA ILE A 212 1.46 -4.74 -9.28
C ILE A 212 1.80 -4.43 -7.83
N PHE A 213 2.84 -3.62 -7.61
CA PHE A 213 3.04 -2.95 -6.34
C PHE A 213 2.10 -1.74 -6.27
N ALA A 214 1.52 -1.48 -5.10
CA ALA A 214 0.58 -0.36 -4.93
C ALA A 214 0.67 0.21 -3.52
N CYS A 215 0.85 1.54 -3.43
CA CYS A 215 0.69 2.23 -2.15
C CYS A 215 -0.77 2.17 -1.67
N ILE A 216 -1.06 2.70 -0.48
CA ILE A 216 -2.43 2.68 0.06
C ILE A 216 -3.47 3.29 -0.89
N MET A 217 -3.17 4.42 -1.54
CA MET A 217 -4.06 5.04 -2.52
C MET A 217 -4.16 4.21 -3.80
N GLY A 218 -3.05 3.61 -4.25
CA GLY A 218 -3.06 2.67 -5.38
C GLY A 218 -3.96 1.46 -5.13
N ARG A 219 -4.00 0.91 -3.91
CA ARG A 219 -4.90 -0.19 -3.57
C ARG A 219 -6.37 0.21 -3.61
N ARG A 220 -6.69 1.40 -3.09
CA ARG A 220 -8.03 2.01 -3.17
C ARG A 220 -8.46 2.22 -4.61
N LEU A 221 -7.58 2.74 -5.45
CA LEU A 221 -7.77 2.86 -6.90
C LEU A 221 -8.13 1.53 -7.55
N LEU A 222 -7.34 0.48 -7.29
CA LEU A 222 -7.62 -0.85 -7.80
C LEU A 222 -8.93 -1.42 -7.25
N ALA A 223 -9.26 -1.20 -5.98
CA ALA A 223 -10.53 -1.62 -5.40
C ALA A 223 -11.73 -0.83 -5.94
N GLY A 224 -11.50 0.36 -6.52
CA GLY A 224 -12.55 1.28 -6.96
C GLY A 224 -13.19 2.01 -5.78
N ASP A 225 -12.44 2.09 -4.69
CA ASP A 225 -12.81 2.71 -3.41
C ASP A 225 -11.96 3.98 -3.22
N VAL A 226 -11.97 4.85 -4.25
CA VAL A 226 -11.31 6.15 -4.18
C VAL A 226 -12.32 7.20 -3.75
N PRO A 227 -11.89 8.21 -2.96
CA PRO A 227 -12.78 9.30 -2.58
C PRO A 227 -13.28 10.06 -3.82
N GLU A 228 -14.55 10.45 -3.84
CA GLU A 228 -15.15 11.20 -4.97
C GLU A 228 -14.46 12.55 -5.21
N TRP A 229 -13.96 13.18 -4.14
CA TRP A 229 -13.22 14.44 -4.18
C TRP A 229 -11.75 14.28 -4.61
N TRP A 230 -11.24 13.04 -4.69
CA TRP A 230 -9.85 12.80 -5.06
C TRP A 230 -9.67 13.07 -6.55
N THR A 231 -8.80 14.03 -6.87
CA THR A 231 -8.39 14.27 -8.26
C THR A 231 -7.42 13.16 -8.69
N PRO A 232 -7.76 12.29 -9.66
CA PRO A 232 -6.97 11.10 -9.93
C PRO A 232 -5.60 11.44 -10.51
N GLN A 233 -4.59 11.44 -9.65
CA GLN A 233 -3.19 11.54 -10.01
C GLN A 233 -2.54 10.19 -9.76
N ILE A 234 -2.01 9.58 -10.81
CA ILE A 234 -1.41 8.26 -10.76
C ILE A 234 0.04 8.37 -11.22
N LEU A 235 0.95 7.82 -10.42
CA LEU A 235 2.35 7.68 -10.76
C LEU A 235 2.64 6.20 -10.98
N VAL A 236 2.99 5.83 -12.19
CA VAL A 236 3.41 4.47 -12.55
C VAL A 236 4.91 4.45 -12.74
N VAL A 237 5.59 3.58 -12.00
CA VAL A 237 7.05 3.48 -11.97
C VAL A 237 7.53 2.06 -12.20
N GLU A 238 8.76 1.91 -12.69
CA GLU A 238 9.31 0.61 -13.04
C GLU A 238 9.95 -0.11 -11.83
N GLY A 239 9.44 -1.30 -11.54
CA GLY A 239 9.99 -2.19 -10.53
C GLY A 239 9.73 -1.75 -9.09
N ALA A 240 10.21 -2.58 -8.17
CA ALA A 240 10.03 -2.37 -6.73
C ALA A 240 10.86 -1.22 -6.15
N PRO A 241 12.13 -0.98 -6.57
CA PRO A 241 12.96 0.09 -6.01
C PRO A 241 12.42 1.49 -6.26
N ASP A 242 11.98 1.76 -7.49
CA ASP A 242 11.40 3.06 -7.83
C ASP A 242 10.07 3.23 -7.12
N TRP A 243 9.27 2.17 -7.05
CA TRP A 243 8.00 2.19 -6.31
C TRP A 243 8.20 2.48 -4.83
N LEU A 244 9.16 1.84 -4.17
CA LEU A 244 9.54 2.16 -2.79
C LEU A 244 9.98 3.62 -2.66
N THR A 245 10.81 4.09 -3.60
CA THR A 245 11.36 5.45 -3.56
C THR A 245 10.27 6.50 -3.70
N TRP A 246 9.42 6.37 -4.70
CA TRP A 246 8.33 7.31 -4.96
C TRP A 246 7.23 7.19 -3.92
N GLY A 247 6.92 5.96 -3.48
CA GLY A 247 5.95 5.71 -2.44
C GLY A 247 6.35 6.35 -1.11
N ALA A 248 7.61 6.20 -0.70
CA ALA A 248 8.11 6.70 0.59
C ALA A 248 8.35 8.22 0.61
N ARG A 249 8.50 8.86 -0.56
CA ARG A 249 8.68 10.31 -0.67
C ARG A 249 7.37 11.10 -0.71
N GLN A 250 6.23 10.41 -0.64
CA GLN A 250 4.95 11.07 -0.57
C GLN A 250 4.80 11.81 0.76
N SER A 251 4.28 13.03 0.69
CA SER A 251 3.97 13.83 1.87
C SER A 251 2.89 13.15 2.70
N ASP A 252 3.19 12.83 3.96
CA ASP A 252 2.24 12.30 4.94
C ASP A 252 1.10 13.29 5.25
N ALA A 253 1.28 14.58 4.94
CA ALA A 253 0.26 15.61 5.03
C ALA A 253 -0.76 15.57 3.87
N ARG A 254 -0.47 14.85 2.77
CA ARG A 254 -1.40 14.69 1.64
C ARG A 254 -2.11 13.36 1.71
N GLU A 255 -3.26 13.33 2.39
CA GLU A 255 -4.19 12.18 2.37
C GLU A 255 -4.65 11.82 0.94
N ASP A 256 -4.53 12.76 -0.01
CA ASP A 256 -4.88 12.70 -1.42
C ASP A 256 -3.69 12.37 -2.35
N GLY A 257 -2.53 12.02 -1.77
CA GLY A 257 -1.29 11.74 -2.50
C GLY A 257 -1.50 10.84 -3.71
N PRO A 258 -0.65 10.95 -4.75
CA PRO A 258 -0.87 10.22 -5.99
C PRO A 258 -0.93 8.71 -5.72
N ALA A 259 -1.75 7.99 -6.48
CA ALA A 259 -1.69 6.55 -6.49
C ALA A 259 -0.34 6.13 -7.10
N VAL A 260 0.60 5.67 -6.26
CA VAL A 260 1.91 5.18 -6.71
C VAL A 260 1.84 3.68 -6.97
N LEU A 261 2.05 3.30 -8.23
CA LEU A 261 1.99 1.95 -8.74
C LEU A 261 3.36 1.52 -9.27
N GLY A 262 3.86 0.36 -8.84
CA GLY A 262 5.09 -0.24 -9.34
C GLY A 262 4.77 -1.38 -10.30
N VAL A 263 5.35 -1.35 -11.49
CA VAL A 263 5.10 -2.34 -12.55
C VAL A 263 6.39 -3.02 -13.00
N GLY A 264 6.32 -4.32 -13.26
CA GLY A 264 7.39 -5.06 -13.93
C GLY A 264 6.87 -5.78 -15.18
N ALA A 265 7.74 -6.55 -15.81
CA ALA A 265 7.37 -7.40 -16.94
C ALA A 265 6.18 -8.31 -16.56
N GLY A 266 5.12 -8.26 -17.37
CA GLY A 266 3.90 -9.06 -17.16
C GLY A 266 2.96 -8.57 -16.07
N SER A 267 3.27 -7.49 -15.34
CA SER A 267 2.41 -6.95 -14.28
C SER A 267 1.17 -6.20 -14.82
N TRP A 268 1.34 -5.37 -15.85
CA TRP A 268 0.25 -4.55 -16.39
C TRP A 268 -0.69 -5.37 -17.28
N THR A 269 -1.99 -5.28 -17.02
CA THR A 269 -3.03 -6.02 -17.75
C THR A 269 -4.22 -5.11 -18.08
N PRO A 270 -5.09 -5.48 -19.04
CA PRO A 270 -6.32 -4.74 -19.31
C PRO A 270 -7.22 -4.58 -18.07
N ALA A 271 -7.23 -5.58 -17.17
CA ALA A 271 -7.99 -5.52 -15.93
C ALA A 271 -7.46 -4.40 -15.02
N ILE A 272 -6.13 -4.26 -14.89
CA ILE A 272 -5.49 -3.16 -14.15
C ILE A 272 -5.78 -1.81 -14.84
N ALA A 273 -5.61 -1.74 -16.16
CA ALA A 273 -5.85 -0.50 -16.92
C ALA A 273 -7.29 0.01 -16.78
N THR A 274 -8.26 -0.89 -16.69
CA THR A 274 -9.69 -0.54 -16.49
C THR A 274 -9.94 0.10 -15.12
N ARG A 275 -9.05 -0.10 -14.14
CA ARG A 275 -9.16 0.53 -12.82
C ARG A 275 -8.69 1.98 -12.80
N ILE A 276 -8.01 2.44 -13.85
CA ILE A 276 -7.62 3.84 -13.98
C ILE A 276 -8.84 4.65 -14.46
N PRO A 277 -9.34 5.62 -13.68
CA PRO A 277 -10.49 6.43 -14.07
C PRO A 277 -10.22 7.26 -15.32
N ASP A 278 -11.25 7.50 -16.12
CA ASP A 278 -11.16 8.42 -17.24
C ASP A 278 -10.89 9.86 -16.74
N GLY A 279 -10.17 10.66 -17.52
CA GLY A 279 -9.74 12.01 -17.16
C GLY A 279 -8.54 12.08 -16.21
N SER A 280 -8.07 10.94 -15.72
CA SER A 280 -6.91 10.85 -14.82
C SER A 280 -5.66 11.51 -15.41
N THR A 281 -4.82 12.06 -14.53
CA THR A 281 -3.46 12.45 -14.87
C THR A 281 -2.51 11.31 -14.49
N VAL A 282 -1.81 10.77 -15.48
CA VAL A 282 -0.93 9.61 -15.32
C VAL A 282 0.50 10.01 -15.65
N TYR A 283 1.38 9.90 -14.67
CA TYR A 283 2.82 10.08 -14.82
C TYR A 283 3.47 8.72 -15.01
N LEU A 284 4.14 8.52 -16.15
CA LEU A 284 4.89 7.31 -16.45
C LEU A 284 6.38 7.59 -16.26
N ARG A 285 7.02 6.81 -15.39
CA ARG A 285 8.48 6.81 -15.21
C ARG A 285 9.01 5.40 -15.38
N GLY A 286 9.99 5.23 -16.26
CA GLY A 286 10.70 3.97 -16.40
C GLY A 286 12.09 4.19 -16.95
N HIS A 287 12.87 3.13 -16.97
CA HIS A 287 14.22 3.15 -17.46
C HIS A 287 14.23 3.31 -18.99
N SER A 288 15.28 3.95 -19.49
CA SER A 288 15.43 4.22 -20.92
C SER A 288 15.84 3.02 -21.76
N ASP A 289 15.87 1.80 -21.18
CA ASP A 289 16.23 0.61 -21.92
C ASP A 289 15.06 0.06 -22.76
N ALA A 290 15.39 -0.80 -23.72
CA ALA A 290 14.41 -1.33 -24.67
C ALA A 290 13.33 -2.20 -24.03
N ALA A 291 13.60 -2.79 -22.86
CA ALA A 291 12.62 -3.59 -22.13
C ALA A 291 11.63 -2.65 -21.42
N GLY A 292 12.13 -1.69 -20.63
CA GLY A 292 11.34 -0.64 -19.98
C GLY A 292 10.44 0.11 -20.94
N ALA A 293 10.97 0.51 -22.10
CA ALA A 293 10.20 1.19 -23.15
C ALA A 293 8.97 0.40 -23.61
N ARG A 294 9.10 -0.91 -23.83
CA ARG A 294 8.00 -1.77 -24.31
C ARG A 294 6.83 -1.84 -23.32
N TYR A 295 7.10 -1.90 -22.02
CA TYR A 295 6.03 -1.96 -21.02
C TYR A 295 5.33 -0.61 -20.85
N LEU A 296 6.09 0.51 -20.91
CA LEU A 296 5.51 1.85 -20.89
C LEU A 296 4.61 2.10 -22.11
N ASP A 297 5.01 1.63 -23.29
CA ASP A 297 4.20 1.69 -24.51
C ASP A 297 2.89 0.92 -24.37
N ALA A 298 2.93 -0.28 -23.76
CA ALA A 298 1.73 -1.05 -23.49
C ALA A 298 0.79 -0.34 -22.50
N ILE A 299 1.34 0.29 -21.46
CA ILE A 299 0.55 1.07 -20.49
C ILE A 299 -0.12 2.25 -21.20
N GLU A 300 0.65 3.03 -21.96
CA GLU A 300 0.14 4.18 -22.70
C GLU A 300 -0.95 3.76 -23.68
N ALA A 301 -0.74 2.71 -24.47
CA ALA A 301 -1.73 2.22 -25.42
C ALA A 301 -3.08 1.88 -24.75
N THR A 302 -3.07 1.35 -23.52
CA THR A 302 -4.31 1.03 -22.79
C THR A 302 -5.02 2.23 -22.18
N LEU A 303 -4.32 3.37 -22.03
CA LEU A 303 -4.82 4.59 -21.40
C LEU A 303 -5.03 5.74 -22.41
N ALA A 304 -4.52 5.59 -23.63
CA ALA A 304 -4.63 6.56 -24.71
C ALA A 304 -6.08 6.93 -24.99
N GLY A 305 -6.35 8.22 -25.16
CA GLY A 305 -7.68 8.77 -25.38
C GLY A 305 -8.57 8.85 -24.13
N ARG A 306 -8.19 8.21 -23.01
CA ARG A 306 -8.94 8.25 -21.74
C ARG A 306 -8.25 9.07 -20.66
N CYS A 307 -6.92 9.13 -20.67
CA CYS A 307 -6.11 9.79 -19.64
C CYS A 307 -5.15 10.84 -20.23
N ARG A 308 -4.72 11.78 -19.39
CA ARG A 308 -3.63 12.73 -19.68
C ARG A 308 -2.31 12.13 -19.23
N ILE A 309 -1.47 11.72 -20.19
CA ILE A 309 -0.26 10.93 -19.92
C ILE A 309 0.99 11.81 -20.03
N PHE A 310 1.84 11.78 -19.01
CA PHE A 310 3.12 12.49 -18.98
C PHE A 310 4.26 11.49 -18.79
N ARG A 311 5.10 11.32 -19.81
CA ARG A 311 6.32 10.52 -19.70
C ARG A 311 7.47 11.36 -19.17
N ARG A 312 8.15 10.87 -18.14
CA ARG A 312 9.43 11.40 -17.67
C ARG A 312 10.44 10.28 -17.65
N ARG A 313 11.65 10.54 -18.16
CA ARG A 313 12.77 9.62 -17.97
C ARG A 313 13.09 9.56 -16.47
N ALA A 314 13.33 8.35 -15.97
CA ALA A 314 13.81 8.12 -14.60
C ALA A 314 15.21 8.72 -14.42
#